data_AF-A0AB39RNR0-F1
#
_entry.id   AF-A0AB39RNR0-F1
#
_cell.length_a   1.000
_cell.length_b   1.000
_cell.length_c   1.000
_cell.angle_alpha   90.00
_cell.angle_beta   90.00
_cell.angle_gamma   90.00
#
_symmetry.space_group_name_H-M   'P 1'
#
loop_
_entity.id
_entity.type
_entity.pdbx_description
1 polymer ?
#
loop_
_entity_poly.entity_id
_entity_poly.type
_entity_poly.pdbx_seq_one_letter_code
_entity_poly.pdbx_strand_id
1 'polypeptide(L)'
;MRRSLYFTVLFGVLAVLAPAGAASADEVCGKDFKERLQCWSQWIGQGTVRVTLDEAVAFDGSAKERKDVEQTLWRERAKLVVEVPKGGHTGAGGTALLLLAKPGARLVDPGATIDPLTPEAVNELASLPVCDPKNSKNPKDLCARLAKGPLNGHDLIALSQAADLSKQHVYSIADGRAPASESPSPTKSASPPPDATSSGSGWDTTTQILAVLCAVLVLLLAVLLFLIRRSSQAVGALPRRALAVPGVGAVPATAHARAPDETTTRLRVTPTPQYGRRVGNVPGPARSAVVRTELHPQGYVELDRVLYRAVWAEPGRPPPAPGGLVDVTDARERDSDVLYAFPPTTGRHAKGTRT
;
A
#
# COMPACT_ATOMS: atom_id res chain seq x y z
N MET A 1 -26.82 -37.53 40.54
CA MET A 1 -27.18 -38.11 39.22
C MET A 1 -27.99 -37.10 38.43
N ARG A 2 -27.40 -36.53 37.36
CA ARG A 2 -28.04 -36.20 36.07
C ARG A 2 -27.01 -35.44 35.23
N ARG A 3 -26.34 -36.20 34.37
CA ARG A 3 -25.51 -35.72 33.27
C ARG A 3 -26.45 -35.05 32.26
N SER A 4 -26.15 -33.82 31.83
CA SER A 4 -26.75 -33.25 30.63
C SER A 4 -25.62 -32.78 29.73
N LEU A 5 -25.37 -33.62 28.72
CA LEU A 5 -24.51 -33.36 27.57
C LEU A 5 -25.17 -32.26 26.73
N TYR A 6 -24.53 -31.10 26.64
CA TYR A 6 -24.76 -30.17 25.53
C TYR A 6 -23.49 -30.11 24.69
N PHE A 7 -23.44 -31.03 23.72
CA PHE A 7 -22.59 -30.96 22.53
C PHE A 7 -23.09 -29.77 21.68
N THR A 8 -22.57 -28.57 21.91
CA THR A 8 -22.68 -27.49 20.93
C THR A 8 -21.63 -27.70 19.85
N VAL A 9 -22.09 -28.25 18.74
CA VAL A 9 -21.40 -28.34 17.46
C VAL A 9 -20.96 -26.93 17.05
N LEU A 10 -19.67 -26.64 17.25
CA LEU A 10 -19.02 -25.43 16.74
C LEU A 10 -18.77 -25.64 15.25
N PHE A 11 -19.77 -25.35 14.41
CA PHE A 11 -19.59 -25.29 12.97
C PHE A 11 -18.66 -24.12 12.67
N GLY A 12 -17.38 -24.44 12.49
CA GLY A 12 -16.35 -23.53 12.03
C GLY A 12 -16.67 -23.06 10.62
N VAL A 13 -17.29 -21.89 10.51
CA VAL A 13 -17.30 -21.11 9.27
C VAL A 13 -15.88 -20.54 9.12
N LEU A 14 -15.01 -21.35 8.50
CA LEU A 14 -13.78 -20.88 7.89
C LEU A 14 -14.18 -19.97 6.73
N ALA A 15 -14.37 -18.68 7.03
CA ALA A 15 -14.32 -17.64 6.02
C ALA A 15 -12.89 -17.63 5.49
N VAL A 16 -12.70 -18.24 4.32
CA VAL A 16 -11.50 -18.07 3.52
C VAL A 16 -11.43 -16.57 3.19
N LEU A 17 -10.66 -15.84 3.99
CA LEU A 17 -10.19 -14.50 3.65
C LEU A 17 -9.29 -14.66 2.43
N ALA A 18 -9.90 -14.65 1.25
CA ALA A 18 -9.17 -14.44 0.01
C ALA A 18 -8.40 -13.12 0.19
N PRO A 19 -7.07 -13.09 -0.02
CA PRO A 19 -6.34 -11.84 -0.02
C PRO A 19 -6.98 -10.94 -1.09
N ALA A 20 -7.33 -9.71 -0.70
CA ALA A 20 -7.69 -8.68 -1.65
C ALA A 20 -6.48 -8.47 -2.56
N GLY A 21 -6.48 -9.14 -3.71
CA GLY A 21 -5.50 -8.91 -4.76
C GLY A 21 -5.56 -7.44 -5.15
N ALA A 22 -4.41 -6.84 -5.38
CA ALA A 22 -4.34 -5.56 -6.06
C ALA A 22 -4.93 -5.76 -7.45
N ALA A 23 -6.21 -5.43 -7.62
CA ALA A 23 -6.84 -5.43 -8.92
C ALA A 23 -6.18 -4.34 -9.76
N SER A 24 -5.40 -4.73 -10.77
CA SER A 24 -5.03 -3.84 -11.86
C SER A 24 -6.31 -3.43 -12.56
N ALA A 25 -6.72 -2.18 -12.40
CA ALA A 25 -8.04 -1.69 -12.81
C ALA A 25 -8.22 -1.60 -14.35
N ASP A 26 -7.20 -1.90 -15.14
CA ASP A 26 -7.22 -1.64 -16.58
C ASP A 26 -8.15 -2.55 -17.40
N GLU A 27 -8.42 -3.79 -16.98
CA GLU A 27 -9.37 -4.65 -17.72
C GLU A 27 -10.85 -4.39 -17.38
N VAL A 28 -11.13 -3.74 -16.24
CA VAL A 28 -12.49 -3.60 -15.72
C VAL A 28 -13.11 -2.24 -16.05
N CYS A 29 -12.27 -1.21 -16.20
CA CYS A 29 -12.74 0.12 -16.55
C CYS A 29 -12.87 0.24 -18.08
N GLY A 30 -13.94 0.88 -18.56
CA GLY A 30 -14.23 1.02 -20.00
C GLY A 30 -13.11 1.67 -20.82
N LYS A 31 -13.29 1.74 -22.14
CA LYS A 31 -12.24 2.27 -23.03
C LYS A 31 -12.16 3.79 -23.02
N ASP A 32 -13.28 4.47 -22.81
CA ASP A 32 -13.36 5.93 -22.86
C ASP A 32 -12.79 6.55 -21.58
N PHE A 33 -12.13 7.71 -21.71
CA PHE A 33 -11.45 8.37 -20.60
C PHE A 33 -12.39 8.67 -19.44
N LYS A 34 -13.59 9.16 -19.74
CA LYS A 34 -14.64 9.43 -18.75
C LYS A 34 -15.00 8.17 -17.95
N GLU A 35 -15.21 7.04 -18.61
CA GLU A 35 -15.58 5.79 -17.96
C GLU A 35 -14.45 5.30 -17.06
N ARG A 36 -13.19 5.42 -17.52
CA ARG A 36 -12.00 5.13 -16.71
C ARG A 36 -11.92 6.03 -15.48
N LEU A 37 -12.08 7.34 -15.64
CA LEU A 37 -12.07 8.29 -14.53
C LEU A 37 -13.17 7.96 -13.51
N GLN A 38 -14.39 7.67 -13.96
CA GLN A 38 -15.51 7.32 -13.09
C GLN A 38 -15.22 6.02 -12.32
N CYS A 39 -14.75 4.99 -13.02
CA CYS A 39 -14.34 3.73 -12.45
C CYS A 39 -13.28 3.94 -11.36
N TRP A 40 -12.16 4.60 -11.66
CA TRP A 40 -11.11 4.87 -10.68
C TRP A 40 -11.58 5.73 -9.50
N SER A 41 -12.47 6.70 -9.74
CA SER A 41 -13.03 7.53 -8.67
C SER A 41 -13.89 6.75 -7.66
N GLN A 42 -14.50 5.63 -8.07
CA GLN A 42 -15.23 4.77 -7.15
C GLN A 42 -14.28 4.00 -6.22
N TRP A 43 -13.14 3.55 -6.75
CA TRP A 43 -12.14 2.80 -5.99
C TRP A 43 -11.25 3.67 -5.11
N ILE A 44 -11.03 4.94 -5.47
CA ILE A 44 -10.16 5.85 -4.70
C ILE A 44 -10.70 6.15 -3.29
N GLY A 45 -12.02 6.02 -3.09
CA GLY A 45 -12.64 6.09 -1.77
C GLY A 45 -12.26 4.91 -0.85
N GLN A 46 -11.92 3.76 -1.44
CA GLN A 46 -11.67 2.51 -0.73
C GLN A 46 -10.18 2.28 -0.43
N GLY A 47 -9.27 2.92 -1.18
CA GLY A 47 -7.85 2.70 -1.00
C GLY A 47 -6.99 3.49 -1.98
N THR A 48 -5.71 3.12 -2.06
CA THR A 48 -4.78 3.67 -3.07
C THR A 48 -5.07 3.00 -4.41
N VAL A 49 -5.33 3.81 -5.43
CA VAL A 49 -5.52 3.36 -6.81
C VAL A 49 -4.21 3.61 -7.56
N ARG A 50 -3.65 2.53 -8.11
CA ARG A 50 -2.48 2.58 -8.99
C ARG A 50 -2.96 2.39 -10.42
N VAL A 51 -2.59 3.33 -11.29
CA VAL A 51 -2.93 3.33 -12.72
C VAL A 51 -1.64 3.25 -13.50
N THR A 52 -1.47 2.19 -14.30
CA THR A 52 -0.32 2.02 -15.18
C THR A 52 -0.71 2.44 -16.60
N LEU A 53 0.02 3.40 -17.16
CA LEU A 53 -0.25 3.93 -18.50
C LEU A 53 0.60 3.17 -19.53
N ASP A 54 0.22 1.93 -19.81
CA ASP A 54 0.87 1.07 -20.81
C ASP A 54 0.55 1.51 -22.25
N GLU A 55 -0.59 2.17 -22.45
CA GLU A 55 -1.04 2.70 -23.73
C GLU A 55 -1.46 4.17 -23.61
N ALA A 56 -1.39 4.89 -24.74
CA ALA A 56 -1.82 6.28 -24.80
C ALA A 56 -3.32 6.40 -24.51
N VAL A 57 -3.67 7.21 -23.52
CA VAL A 57 -5.06 7.45 -23.13
C VAL A 57 -5.53 8.75 -23.79
N ALA A 58 -6.63 8.68 -24.54
CA ALA A 58 -7.24 9.86 -25.15
C ALA A 58 -7.81 10.80 -24.07
N PHE A 59 -7.86 12.11 -24.34
CA PHE A 59 -8.55 13.08 -23.47
C PHE A 59 -9.95 13.36 -24.03
N ASP A 60 -10.79 12.33 -24.05
CA ASP A 60 -12.13 12.35 -24.67
C ASP A 60 -13.27 12.51 -23.65
N GLY A 61 -14.49 12.72 -24.16
CA GLY A 61 -15.67 13.12 -23.39
C GLY A 61 -15.89 14.64 -23.38
N SER A 62 -17.00 15.08 -22.78
CA SER A 62 -17.27 16.52 -22.61
C SER A 62 -16.59 17.05 -21.34
N ALA A 63 -16.03 18.26 -21.40
CA ALA A 63 -15.40 18.92 -20.25
C ALA A 63 -16.33 18.97 -19.03
N LYS A 64 -17.63 19.22 -19.28
CA LYS A 64 -18.66 19.26 -18.24
C LYS A 64 -18.82 17.91 -17.52
N GLU A 65 -18.78 16.81 -18.25
CA GLU A 65 -18.93 15.46 -17.66
C GLU A 65 -17.70 15.01 -16.89
N ARG A 66 -16.50 15.43 -17.33
CA ARG A 66 -15.25 15.09 -16.64
C ARG A 66 -15.05 15.89 -15.37
N LYS A 67 -15.46 17.15 -15.35
CA LYS A 67 -15.15 18.12 -14.29
C LYS A 67 -15.41 17.61 -12.86
N ASP A 68 -16.58 17.00 -12.63
CA ASP A 68 -16.94 16.51 -11.29
C ASP A 68 -16.06 15.32 -10.84
N VAL A 69 -15.67 14.49 -11.80
CA VAL A 69 -14.81 13.32 -11.57
C VAL A 69 -13.36 13.75 -11.37
N GLU A 70 -12.84 14.64 -12.22
CA GLU A 70 -11.52 15.24 -12.08
C GLU A 70 -11.38 15.98 -10.75
N GLN A 71 -12.42 16.72 -10.32
CA GLN A 71 -12.42 17.39 -9.02
C GLN A 71 -12.40 16.38 -7.85
N THR A 72 -13.05 15.24 -8.01
CA THR A 72 -13.04 14.16 -7.00
C THR A 72 -11.67 13.50 -6.93
N LEU A 73 -11.07 13.14 -8.07
CA LEU A 73 -9.71 12.61 -8.13
C LEU A 73 -8.68 13.61 -7.60
N TRP A 74 -8.85 14.91 -7.89
CA TRP A 74 -7.98 15.95 -7.36
C TRP A 74 -8.05 16.07 -5.83
N ARG A 75 -9.24 15.98 -5.23
CA ARG A 75 -9.38 15.98 -3.77
C ARG A 75 -8.71 14.76 -3.14
N GLU A 76 -8.84 13.61 -3.78
CA GLU A 76 -8.30 12.33 -3.33
C GLU A 76 -6.91 12.00 -3.91
N ARG A 77 -6.23 12.97 -4.53
CA ARG A 77 -4.96 12.77 -5.29
C ARG A 77 -3.81 12.16 -4.51
N ALA A 78 -3.88 12.14 -3.18
CA ALA A 78 -2.91 11.46 -2.33
C ALA A 78 -3.00 9.93 -2.44
N LYS A 79 -4.12 9.42 -2.91
CA LYS A 79 -4.40 8.00 -3.13
C LYS A 79 -4.31 7.59 -4.60
N LEU A 80 -4.05 8.53 -5.51
CA LEU A 80 -3.87 8.25 -6.93
C LEU A 80 -2.36 8.14 -7.22
N VAL A 81 -1.92 6.96 -7.63
CA VAL A 81 -0.56 6.70 -8.12
C VAL A 81 -0.64 6.45 -9.62
N VAL A 82 0.12 7.21 -10.41
CA VAL A 82 0.17 7.07 -11.87
C VAL A 82 1.56 6.60 -12.26
N GLU A 83 1.63 5.48 -12.98
CA GLU A 83 2.86 4.86 -13.45
C GLU A 83 2.95 4.96 -14.96
N VAL A 84 4.11 5.37 -15.48
CA VAL A 84 4.38 5.37 -16.92
C VAL A 84 5.63 4.52 -17.16
N PRO A 85 5.47 3.31 -17.73
CA PRO A 85 6.56 2.39 -17.95
C PRO A 85 7.49 2.87 -19.06
N LYS A 86 8.63 2.18 -19.19
CA LYS A 86 9.63 2.45 -20.22
C LYS A 86 9.02 2.33 -21.63
N GLY A 87 9.21 3.36 -22.45
CA GLY A 87 8.68 3.41 -23.82
C GLY A 87 7.16 3.62 -23.89
N GLY A 88 6.47 3.79 -22.75
CA GLY A 88 5.06 4.13 -22.70
C GLY A 88 4.82 5.58 -23.14
N HIS A 89 3.66 5.79 -23.75
CA HIS A 89 3.13 7.10 -24.14
C HIS A 89 1.88 7.38 -23.32
N THR A 90 1.77 8.57 -22.74
CA THR A 90 0.64 8.89 -21.87
C THR A 90 -0.64 9.21 -22.65
N GLY A 91 -0.54 9.75 -23.86
CA GLY A 91 -1.62 10.47 -24.50
C GLY A 91 -2.06 11.70 -23.70
N ALA A 92 -2.97 12.50 -24.26
CA ALA A 92 -3.47 13.69 -23.56
C ALA A 92 -4.22 13.32 -22.25
N GLY A 93 -4.95 12.20 -22.24
CA GLY A 93 -5.67 11.70 -21.07
C GLY A 93 -4.75 11.23 -19.95
N GLY A 94 -3.71 10.47 -20.30
CA GLY A 94 -2.72 10.01 -19.34
C GLY A 94 -1.90 11.17 -18.78
N THR A 95 -1.60 12.17 -19.61
CA THR A 95 -0.93 13.39 -19.13
C THR A 95 -1.82 14.15 -18.14
N ALA A 96 -3.13 14.25 -18.39
CA ALA A 96 -4.07 14.85 -17.43
C ALA A 96 -4.10 14.07 -16.10
N LEU A 97 -4.11 12.73 -16.13
CA LEU A 97 -4.03 11.90 -14.93
C LEU A 97 -2.75 12.15 -14.13
N LEU A 98 -1.62 12.23 -14.83
CA LEU A 98 -0.32 12.49 -14.22
C LEU A 98 -0.30 13.86 -13.53
N LEU A 99 -0.95 14.87 -14.12
CA LEU A 99 -1.12 16.18 -13.50
C LEU A 99 -2.04 16.15 -12.27
N LEU A 100 -3.13 15.38 -12.31
CA LEU A 100 -4.06 15.20 -11.20
C LEU A 100 -3.39 14.50 -10.00
N ALA A 101 -2.47 13.57 -10.25
CA ALA A 101 -1.69 12.92 -9.21
C ALA A 101 -0.79 13.92 -8.46
N LYS A 102 -0.63 13.70 -7.15
CA LYS A 102 0.24 14.53 -6.32
C LYS A 102 1.72 14.37 -6.72
N PRO A 103 2.56 15.41 -6.62
CA PRO A 103 4.02 15.24 -6.66
C PRO A 103 4.48 14.14 -5.70
N GLY A 104 5.28 13.19 -6.20
CA GLY A 104 5.72 12.00 -5.47
C GLY A 104 4.86 10.74 -5.68
N ALA A 105 3.62 10.88 -6.18
CA ALA A 105 2.76 9.76 -6.61
C ALA A 105 2.75 9.59 -8.15
N ARG A 106 3.65 10.29 -8.84
CA ARG A 106 3.90 10.18 -10.28
C ARG A 106 5.17 9.37 -10.45
N LEU A 107 5.05 8.16 -10.98
CA LEU A 107 6.15 7.23 -11.18
C LEU A 107 6.39 7.12 -12.68
N VAL A 108 7.54 7.57 -13.15
CA VAL A 108 7.79 7.67 -14.59
C VAL A 108 9.14 7.03 -14.86
N ASP A 109 9.19 6.14 -15.85
CA ASP A 109 10.46 5.63 -16.34
C ASP A 109 11.22 6.72 -17.12
N PRO A 110 12.56 6.83 -17.00
CA PRO A 110 13.32 7.83 -17.74
C PRO A 110 13.10 7.81 -19.26
N GLY A 111 12.80 6.64 -19.84
CA GLY A 111 12.53 6.42 -21.25
C GLY A 111 11.05 6.52 -21.65
N ALA A 112 10.16 6.95 -20.76
CA ALA A 112 8.76 7.21 -21.09
C ALA A 112 8.58 8.55 -21.82
N THR A 113 7.53 8.65 -22.64
CA THR A 113 7.13 9.89 -23.32
C THR A 113 5.82 10.41 -22.75
N ILE A 114 5.81 11.69 -22.38
CA ILE A 114 4.67 12.39 -21.80
C ILE A 114 4.14 13.32 -22.87
N ASP A 115 3.00 12.95 -23.43
CA ASP A 115 2.40 13.66 -24.56
C ASP A 115 1.88 15.04 -24.12
N PRO A 116 1.93 16.04 -25.02
CA PRO A 116 1.47 17.39 -24.69
C PRO A 116 -0.04 17.43 -24.45
N LEU A 117 -0.46 18.44 -23.69
CA LEU A 117 -1.88 18.79 -23.60
C LEU A 117 -2.20 19.89 -24.61
N THR A 118 -3.38 19.81 -25.22
CA THR A 118 -3.86 20.90 -26.05
C THR A 118 -4.16 22.14 -25.18
N PRO A 119 -4.10 23.36 -25.74
CA PRO A 119 -4.43 24.57 -25.00
C PRO A 119 -5.82 24.53 -24.35
N GLU A 120 -6.79 23.88 -25.01
CA GLU A 120 -8.15 23.68 -24.50
C GLU A 120 -8.14 22.80 -23.24
N ALA A 121 -7.44 21.65 -23.27
CA ALA A 121 -7.32 20.76 -22.13
C ALA A 121 -6.61 21.45 -20.93
N VAL A 122 -5.58 22.26 -21.20
CA VAL A 122 -4.90 23.05 -20.15
C VAL A 122 -5.87 24.06 -19.52
N ASN A 123 -6.69 24.74 -20.32
CA ASN A 123 -7.69 25.69 -19.82
C ASN A 123 -8.80 24.99 -19.00
N GLU A 124 -9.21 23.79 -19.41
CA GLU A 124 -10.18 22.99 -18.64
C GLU A 124 -9.60 22.61 -17.26
N LEU A 125 -8.37 22.10 -17.24
CA LEU A 125 -7.66 21.74 -16.01
C LEU A 125 -7.28 22.94 -15.15
N ALA A 126 -7.20 24.16 -15.72
CA ALA A 126 -6.95 25.40 -14.97
C ALA A 126 -8.10 25.79 -14.03
N SER A 127 -9.29 25.20 -14.21
CA SER A 127 -10.38 25.32 -13.24
C SER A 127 -10.08 24.59 -11.92
N LEU A 128 -9.14 23.65 -11.96
CA LEU A 128 -8.55 23.01 -10.80
C LEU A 128 -7.22 23.71 -10.47
N PRO A 129 -6.79 23.75 -9.20
CA PRO A 129 -5.47 24.27 -8.82
C PRO A 129 -4.31 23.32 -9.23
N VAL A 130 -4.51 22.56 -10.31
CA VAL A 130 -3.55 21.70 -10.99
C VAL A 130 -2.65 22.55 -11.87
N CYS A 131 -3.26 23.40 -12.70
CA CYS A 131 -2.59 24.30 -13.61
C CYS A 131 -2.97 25.74 -13.24
N ASP A 132 -2.09 26.45 -12.53
CA ASP A 132 -2.34 27.86 -12.24
C ASP A 132 -1.92 28.71 -13.46
N PRO A 133 -2.85 29.40 -14.16
CA PRO A 133 -2.51 30.23 -15.31
C PRO A 133 -1.53 31.36 -14.95
N LYS A 134 -1.47 31.78 -13.67
CA LYS A 134 -0.48 32.77 -13.21
C LYS A 134 0.94 32.22 -13.23
N ASN A 135 1.09 30.91 -13.10
CA ASN A 135 2.38 30.21 -13.16
C ASN A 135 2.77 29.80 -14.59
N SER A 136 1.97 30.12 -15.61
CA SER A 136 2.27 29.83 -17.02
C SER A 136 3.63 30.38 -17.50
N LYS A 137 4.15 31.42 -16.86
CA LYS A 137 5.47 32.00 -17.14
C LYS A 137 6.62 31.32 -16.39
N ASN A 138 6.32 30.50 -15.38
CA ASN A 138 7.33 29.80 -14.61
C ASN A 138 7.85 28.61 -15.43
N PRO A 139 9.14 28.58 -15.81
CA PRO A 139 9.69 27.47 -16.59
C PRO A 139 9.68 26.13 -15.83
N LYS A 140 9.47 26.15 -14.51
CA LYS A 140 9.33 24.95 -13.67
C LYS A 140 7.89 24.45 -13.57
N ASP A 141 6.90 25.21 -14.04
CA ASP A 141 5.51 24.79 -14.03
C ASP A 141 5.28 23.69 -15.07
N LEU A 142 4.74 22.57 -14.60
CA LEU A 142 4.60 21.38 -15.44
C LEU A 142 3.56 21.60 -16.55
N CYS A 143 2.44 22.28 -16.25
CA CYS A 143 1.41 22.58 -17.25
C CYS A 143 1.94 23.50 -18.35
N ALA A 144 2.71 24.53 -17.97
CA ALA A 144 3.35 25.45 -18.92
C ALA A 144 4.32 24.75 -19.88
N ARG A 145 5.00 23.69 -19.42
CA ARG A 145 5.91 22.89 -20.26
C ARG A 145 5.14 21.95 -21.18
N LEU A 146 4.15 21.24 -20.65
CA LEU A 146 3.31 20.31 -21.43
C LEU A 146 2.46 21.02 -22.48
N ALA A 147 2.12 22.29 -22.26
CA ALA A 147 1.46 23.13 -23.26
C ALA A 147 2.37 23.50 -24.44
N LYS A 148 3.70 23.42 -24.29
CA LYS A 148 4.68 23.77 -25.34
C LYS A 148 5.08 22.57 -26.19
N GLY A 149 4.94 21.35 -25.67
CA GLY A 149 5.33 20.14 -26.37
C GLY A 149 5.47 18.93 -25.46
N PRO A 150 5.76 17.76 -26.04
CA PRO A 150 6.00 16.54 -25.28
C PRO A 150 7.21 16.68 -24.36
N LEU A 151 7.18 15.95 -23.25
CA LEU A 151 8.29 15.83 -22.30
C LEU A 151 8.74 14.38 -22.21
N ASN A 152 10.02 14.17 -21.91
CA ASN A 152 10.51 12.83 -21.59
C ASN A 152 10.46 12.59 -20.08
N GLY A 153 10.36 11.32 -19.68
CA GLY A 153 10.40 10.91 -18.29
C GLY A 153 11.64 11.41 -17.56
N HIS A 154 12.80 11.38 -18.22
CA HIS A 154 14.04 11.95 -17.72
C HIS A 154 13.91 13.43 -17.31
N ASP A 155 13.19 14.24 -18.11
CA ASP A 155 13.00 15.67 -17.81
C ASP A 155 12.09 15.89 -16.61
N LEU A 156 11.08 15.03 -16.42
CA LEU A 156 10.21 15.09 -15.24
C LEU A 156 10.95 14.71 -13.97
N ILE A 157 11.79 13.67 -14.04
CA ILE A 157 12.60 13.21 -12.91
C ILE A 157 13.63 14.27 -12.53
N ALA A 158 14.35 14.85 -13.51
CA ALA A 158 15.36 15.88 -13.26
C ALA A 158 14.80 17.15 -12.60
N LEU A 159 13.52 17.46 -12.85
CA LEU A 159 12.81 18.58 -12.24
C LEU A 159 12.11 18.22 -10.91
N SER A 160 12.29 17.00 -10.41
CA SER A 160 11.59 16.47 -9.23
C SER A 160 10.06 16.54 -9.35
N GLN A 161 9.53 16.44 -10.58
CA GLN A 161 8.10 16.42 -10.87
C GLN A 161 7.52 15.01 -10.87
N ALA A 162 8.37 13.99 -11.02
CA ALA A 162 8.06 12.57 -10.92
C ALA A 162 9.20 11.83 -10.23
N ALA A 163 8.90 10.68 -9.63
CA ALA A 163 9.90 9.76 -9.13
C ALA A 163 10.32 8.78 -10.24
N ASP A 164 11.58 8.35 -10.16
CA ASP A 164 12.20 7.45 -11.12
C ASP A 164 11.70 6.01 -10.92
N LEU A 165 10.83 5.56 -11.83
CA LEU A 165 10.26 4.21 -11.78
C LEU A 165 11.34 3.13 -11.94
N SER A 166 12.40 3.40 -12.72
CA SER A 166 13.48 2.42 -12.96
C SER A 166 14.31 2.11 -11.70
N LYS A 167 14.32 3.04 -10.73
CA LYS A 167 15.00 2.88 -9.43
C LYS A 167 14.09 2.29 -8.36
N GLN A 168 12.77 2.34 -8.57
CA GLN A 168 11.86 1.58 -7.75
C GLN A 168 11.95 0.14 -8.21
N HIS A 169 12.80 -0.64 -7.53
CA HIS A 169 12.80 -2.09 -7.66
C HIS A 169 11.41 -2.59 -7.26
N VAL A 170 10.53 -2.74 -8.26
CA VAL A 170 9.35 -3.57 -8.15
C VAL A 170 9.90 -4.97 -7.96
N TYR A 171 9.89 -5.44 -6.72
CA TYR A 171 9.94 -6.87 -6.46
C TYR A 171 8.64 -7.43 -7.03
N SER A 172 8.62 -7.70 -8.33
CA SER A 172 7.57 -8.50 -8.94
C SER A 172 7.65 -9.85 -8.25
N ILE A 173 6.73 -10.08 -7.30
CA ILE A 173 6.44 -11.41 -6.84
C ILE A 173 5.96 -12.12 -8.10
N ALA A 174 6.83 -12.96 -8.68
CA ALA A 174 6.44 -13.79 -9.81
C ALA A 174 5.19 -14.57 -9.41
N ASP A 175 4.05 -14.24 -10.00
CA ASP A 175 2.88 -15.08 -9.92
C ASP A 175 3.27 -16.42 -10.52
N GLY A 176 3.21 -17.46 -9.68
CA GLY A 176 3.54 -18.81 -10.08
C GLY A 176 2.60 -19.28 -11.18
N ARG A 177 3.08 -19.19 -12.43
CA ARG A 177 2.88 -20.10 -13.58
C ARG A 177 1.51 -20.80 -13.67
N ALA A 178 0.77 -20.49 -14.74
CA ALA A 178 0.09 -21.50 -15.54
C ALA A 178 0.66 -21.46 -16.98
N PRO A 179 0.89 -22.62 -17.64
CA PRO A 179 1.61 -22.69 -18.90
C PRO A 179 0.78 -22.23 -20.11
N ALA A 180 1.52 -21.87 -21.16
CA ALA A 180 1.05 -21.43 -22.46
C ALA A 180 -0.12 -22.26 -23.00
N SER A 181 -1.18 -21.58 -23.44
CA SER A 181 -2.15 -22.11 -24.38
C SER A 181 -1.94 -21.39 -25.71
N GLU A 182 -1.70 -22.19 -26.75
CA GLU A 182 -1.34 -21.78 -28.09
C GLU A 182 -2.42 -20.92 -28.75
N SER A 183 -1.94 -19.94 -29.51
CA SER A 183 -2.72 -19.14 -30.45
C SER A 183 -3.14 -20.00 -31.65
N PRO A 184 -4.35 -19.78 -32.20
CA PRO A 184 -4.44 -19.67 -33.66
C PRO A 184 -5.11 -18.38 -34.12
N SER A 185 -4.53 -17.87 -35.20
CA SER A 185 -4.88 -16.68 -35.98
C SER A 185 -6.15 -16.86 -36.86
N PRO A 186 -6.64 -15.79 -37.53
CA PRO A 186 -8.07 -15.46 -37.65
C PRO A 186 -8.72 -15.98 -38.94
N THR A 187 -10.05 -16.15 -38.92
CA THR A 187 -10.85 -16.28 -40.16
C THR A 187 -11.97 -15.25 -40.21
N LYS A 188 -12.04 -14.63 -41.38
CA LYS A 188 -12.84 -13.49 -41.82
C LYS A 188 -14.19 -13.94 -42.38
N SER A 189 -15.27 -13.21 -42.05
CA SER A 189 -16.58 -13.05 -42.74
C SER A 189 -17.69 -12.85 -41.70
N ALA A 190 -18.82 -12.20 -41.89
CA ALA A 190 -19.37 -11.23 -42.84
C ALA A 190 -20.72 -10.82 -42.20
N SER A 191 -21.10 -9.54 -42.19
CA SER A 191 -22.49 -9.09 -41.91
C SER A 191 -23.36 -9.25 -43.19
N PRO A 192 -24.73 -9.13 -43.22
CA PRO A 192 -25.64 -8.38 -42.31
C PRO A 192 -27.08 -9.03 -42.11
N PRO A 193 -28.22 -8.31 -41.93
CA PRO A 193 -29.07 -8.21 -40.70
C PRO A 193 -30.57 -8.62 -40.98
N PRO A 194 -31.67 -8.12 -40.34
CA PRO A 194 -31.95 -7.46 -39.03
C PRO A 194 -33.10 -8.11 -38.20
N ASP A 195 -33.44 -7.48 -37.06
CA ASP A 195 -34.70 -7.51 -36.27
C ASP A 195 -35.13 -8.76 -35.48
N ALA A 196 -35.15 -8.63 -34.15
CA ALA A 196 -36.28 -9.05 -33.30
C ALA A 196 -36.18 -8.47 -31.88
N THR A 197 -37.19 -7.69 -31.53
CA THR A 197 -37.59 -7.26 -30.19
C THR A 197 -37.83 -8.44 -29.25
N SER A 198 -37.24 -8.43 -28.05
CA SER A 198 -37.94 -8.95 -26.86
C SER A 198 -37.46 -8.26 -25.60
N SER A 199 -38.34 -7.42 -25.04
CA SER A 199 -38.29 -6.91 -23.68
C SER A 199 -38.48 -8.05 -22.69
N GLY A 200 -37.39 -8.52 -22.09
CA GLY A 200 -37.42 -9.39 -20.92
C GLY A 200 -36.72 -8.66 -19.78
N SER A 201 -37.49 -8.11 -18.83
CA SER A 201 -36.97 -7.63 -17.55
C SER A 201 -36.55 -8.83 -16.70
N GLY A 202 -35.42 -9.44 -17.07
CA GLY A 202 -34.74 -10.46 -16.28
C GLY A 202 -33.98 -9.75 -15.17
N TRP A 203 -34.55 -9.76 -13.96
CA TRP A 203 -33.79 -9.38 -12.78
C TRP A 203 -32.67 -10.40 -12.63
N ASP A 204 -31.45 -9.95 -12.88
CA ASP A 204 -30.24 -10.74 -12.91
C ASP A 204 -30.11 -11.52 -11.60
N THR A 205 -30.01 -12.85 -11.65
CA THR A 205 -30.05 -13.75 -10.48
C THR A 205 -29.00 -13.36 -9.45
N THR A 206 -27.90 -12.77 -9.94
CA THR A 206 -26.79 -12.20 -9.18
C THR A 206 -27.23 -11.05 -8.27
N THR A 207 -28.09 -10.15 -8.76
CA THR A 207 -28.62 -9.03 -7.95
C THR A 207 -29.57 -9.50 -6.85
N GLN A 208 -30.35 -10.56 -7.13
CA GLN A 208 -31.25 -11.16 -6.16
C GLN A 208 -30.49 -11.86 -5.03
N ILE A 209 -29.40 -12.58 -5.35
CA ILE A 209 -28.53 -13.21 -4.35
C ILE A 209 -27.88 -12.13 -3.47
N LEU A 210 -27.36 -11.05 -4.06
CA LEU A 210 -26.72 -9.96 -3.31
C LEU A 210 -27.71 -9.29 -2.34
N ALA A 211 -28.95 -9.05 -2.78
CA ALA A 211 -30.00 -8.45 -1.95
C ALA A 211 -30.35 -9.33 -0.74
N VAL A 212 -30.46 -10.66 -0.94
CA VAL A 212 -30.72 -11.61 0.16
C VAL A 212 -29.54 -11.62 1.14
N LEU A 213 -28.31 -11.62 0.64
CA LEU A 213 -27.10 -11.65 1.46
C LEU A 213 -26.97 -10.37 2.32
N CYS A 214 -27.27 -9.20 1.74
CA CYS A 214 -27.35 -7.94 2.47
C CYS A 214 -28.42 -7.95 3.56
N ALA A 215 -29.62 -8.48 3.27
CA ALA A 215 -30.69 -8.58 4.26
C ALA A 215 -30.32 -9.48 5.44
N VAL A 216 -29.68 -10.63 5.17
CA VAL A 216 -29.19 -11.55 6.21
C VAL A 216 -28.10 -10.90 7.07
N LEU A 217 -27.17 -10.16 6.46
CA LEU A 217 -26.12 -9.45 7.18
C LEU A 217 -26.70 -8.41 8.16
N VAL A 218 -27.67 -7.60 7.71
CA VAL A 218 -28.33 -6.59 8.55
C VAL A 218 -29.08 -7.26 9.72
N LEU A 219 -29.75 -8.40 9.47
CA LEU A 219 -30.41 -9.17 10.51
C LEU A 219 -29.42 -9.67 11.57
N LEU A 220 -28.27 -10.22 11.14
CA LEU A 220 -27.23 -10.71 12.05
C LEU A 220 -26.62 -9.58 12.89
N LEU A 221 -26.38 -8.41 12.30
CA LEU A 221 -25.89 -7.24 13.02
C LEU A 221 -26.91 -6.74 14.05
N ALA A 222 -28.20 -6.74 13.70
CA ALA A 222 -29.26 -6.36 14.64
C ALA A 222 -29.35 -7.33 15.84
N VAL A 223 -29.23 -8.65 15.58
CA VAL A 223 -29.19 -9.67 16.64
C VAL A 223 -27.95 -9.50 17.52
N LEU A 224 -26.77 -9.26 16.94
CA LEU A 224 -25.53 -9.02 17.67
C LEU A 224 -25.67 -7.80 18.59
N LEU A 225 -26.15 -6.67 18.07
CA LEU A 225 -26.37 -5.45 18.85
C LEU A 225 -27.40 -5.66 19.97
N PHE A 226 -28.44 -6.47 19.72
CA PHE A 226 -29.41 -6.85 20.73
C PHE A 226 -28.77 -7.68 21.86
N LEU A 227 -27.91 -8.65 21.52
CA LEU A 227 -27.18 -9.45 22.51
C LEU A 227 -26.19 -8.61 23.32
N ILE A 228 -25.47 -7.68 22.69
CA ILE A 228 -24.57 -6.75 23.38
C ILE A 228 -25.37 -5.88 24.36
N ARG A 229 -26.48 -5.28 23.90
CA ARG A 229 -27.36 -4.49 24.78
C ARG A 229 -27.90 -5.31 25.94
N ARG A 230 -28.36 -6.53 25.68
CA ARG A 230 -28.88 -7.43 26.72
C ARG A 230 -27.80 -7.83 27.74
N SER A 231 -26.57 -8.09 27.29
CA SER A 231 -25.44 -8.41 28.17
C SER A 231 -25.00 -7.20 29.02
N SER A 232 -25.04 -5.99 28.44
CA SER A 232 -24.68 -4.75 29.16
C SER A 232 -25.66 -4.41 30.29
N GLN A 233 -26.92 -4.86 30.21
CA GLN A 233 -27.91 -4.67 31.27
C GLN A 233 -27.73 -5.65 32.45
N ALA A 234 -26.94 -6.72 32.28
CA ALA A 234 -26.67 -7.69 33.34
C ALA A 234 -25.48 -7.29 34.26
N VAL A 235 -24.70 -6.26 33.91
CA VAL A 235 -23.49 -5.83 34.64
C VAL A 235 -23.68 -4.44 35.28
N GLY A 236 -24.89 -4.16 35.77
CA GLY A 236 -25.25 -2.89 36.41
C GLY A 236 -25.76 -3.06 37.83
N ALA A 237 -24.89 -3.38 38.78
CA ALA A 237 -25.04 -3.03 40.21
C ALA A 237 -23.87 -3.56 41.05
N LEU A 238 -22.70 -2.91 41.00
CA LEU A 238 -21.77 -2.94 42.13
C LEU A 238 -21.47 -1.49 42.56
N PRO A 239 -21.71 -1.13 43.83
CA PRO A 239 -21.58 0.24 44.29
C PRO A 239 -20.10 0.63 44.39
N ARG A 240 -19.70 1.68 43.68
CA ARG A 240 -18.39 2.31 43.85
C ARG A 240 -18.32 2.92 45.26
N ARG A 241 -17.58 2.26 46.16
CA ARG A 241 -17.06 2.90 47.38
C ARG A 241 -15.96 3.89 46.97
N ALA A 242 -16.19 5.15 47.31
CA ALA A 242 -15.19 6.21 47.29
C ALA A 242 -14.11 5.92 48.35
N LEU A 243 -12.85 5.92 47.95
CA LEU A 243 -11.71 5.95 48.87
C LEU A 243 -11.14 7.37 48.86
N ALA A 244 -11.26 8.04 50.00
CA ALA A 244 -10.61 9.30 50.31
C ALA A 244 -9.12 9.06 50.60
N VAL A 245 -8.25 9.91 50.05
CA VAL A 245 -6.82 9.98 50.39
C VAL A 245 -6.59 11.30 51.12
N PRO A 246 -6.12 11.30 52.39
CA PRO A 246 -5.66 12.50 53.07
C PRO A 246 -4.18 12.76 52.75
N GLY A 247 -3.84 14.03 52.56
CA GLY A 247 -2.46 14.50 52.36
C GLY A 247 -1.64 14.56 53.66
N VAL A 248 -0.37 15.00 53.53
CA VAL A 248 0.44 15.79 54.49
C VAL A 248 1.90 15.83 53.99
N GLY A 249 2.53 17.01 54.01
CA GLY A 249 3.97 17.13 54.29
C GLY A 249 4.85 17.87 53.28
N ALA A 250 4.89 19.20 53.36
CA ALA A 250 6.07 20.04 53.09
C ALA A 250 7.16 19.74 54.16
N VAL A 251 8.48 19.98 54.07
CA VAL A 251 9.34 21.15 53.75
C VAL A 251 10.84 20.62 53.78
N PRO A 252 11.94 21.40 53.85
CA PRO A 252 12.60 22.36 52.94
C PRO A 252 13.96 21.92 52.37
N ALA A 253 14.47 22.76 51.47
CA ALA A 253 15.86 22.84 51.01
C ALA A 253 16.89 23.17 52.11
N THR A 254 18.09 22.62 51.97
CA THR A 254 19.34 23.18 52.54
C THR A 254 20.45 23.09 51.50
N ALA A 255 21.09 24.24 51.26
CA ALA A 255 22.28 24.41 50.47
C ALA A 255 23.50 24.42 51.40
N HIS A 256 24.57 23.71 51.03
CA HIS A 256 25.93 24.04 51.46
C HIS A 256 26.95 23.66 50.38
N ALA A 257 28.01 24.46 50.36
CA ALA A 257 28.94 24.69 49.28
C ALA A 257 30.34 24.07 49.54
N ARG A 258 31.17 24.14 48.49
CA ARG A 258 32.65 24.04 48.40
C ARG A 258 33.30 22.64 48.33
N ALA A 259 33.62 22.24 47.08
CA ALA A 259 34.96 22.10 46.45
C ALA A 259 36.09 21.33 47.18
N PRO A 260 37.18 20.96 46.48
CA PRO A 260 37.34 20.37 45.14
C PRO A 260 38.12 19.04 45.23
N ASP A 261 38.01 18.14 44.24
CA ASP A 261 39.19 17.32 43.93
C ASP A 261 39.20 16.84 42.49
N GLU A 262 40.31 17.16 41.84
CA GLU A 262 40.67 16.86 40.48
C GLU A 262 41.27 15.46 40.47
N THR A 263 40.58 14.50 39.84
CA THR A 263 41.20 13.21 39.50
C THR A 263 41.08 13.00 38.00
N THR A 264 42.19 13.26 37.33
CA THR A 264 42.55 12.89 35.97
C THR A 264 42.13 11.44 35.67
N THR A 265 40.91 11.26 35.18
CA THR A 265 40.41 9.97 34.73
C THR A 265 40.74 9.81 33.27
N ARG A 266 41.66 8.88 33.02
CA ARG A 266 42.13 8.38 31.73
C ARG A 266 41.08 8.40 30.63
N LEU A 267 41.51 8.86 29.45
CA LEU A 267 40.88 8.64 28.15
C LEU A 267 40.37 7.19 28.05
N ARG A 268 39.07 6.98 28.30
CA ARG A 268 38.42 5.71 27.97
C ARG A 268 38.26 5.71 26.47
N VAL A 269 38.94 4.74 25.85
CA VAL A 269 38.65 4.22 24.51
C VAL A 269 37.15 4.26 24.27
N THR A 270 36.72 4.98 23.24
CA THR A 270 35.33 5.03 22.80
C THR A 270 34.84 3.59 22.63
N PRO A 271 33.81 3.13 23.36
CA PRO A 271 33.29 1.79 23.17
C PRO A 271 32.87 1.66 21.71
N THR A 272 33.43 0.69 20.99
CA THR A 272 32.94 0.32 19.66
C THR A 272 31.42 0.13 19.74
N PRO A 273 30.64 0.77 18.85
CA PRO A 273 29.19 0.64 18.86
C PRO A 273 28.81 -0.84 18.73
N GLN A 274 28.11 -1.37 19.71
CA GLN A 274 27.59 -2.73 19.69
C GLN A 274 26.23 -2.71 19.00
N TYR A 275 26.17 -3.26 17.79
CA TYR A 275 24.98 -3.19 16.94
C TYR A 275 23.97 -4.32 17.21
N GLY A 276 24.22 -5.22 18.16
CA GLY A 276 23.36 -6.40 18.36
C GLY A 276 23.58 -7.13 19.66
N ARG A 277 22.69 -8.09 19.94
CA ARG A 277 22.82 -9.01 21.08
C ARG A 277 23.68 -10.19 20.65
N ARG A 278 24.68 -10.57 21.45
CA ARG A 278 25.48 -11.77 21.17
C ARG A 278 24.63 -13.01 21.43
N VAL A 279 24.14 -13.63 20.36
CA VAL A 279 23.47 -14.93 20.42
C VAL A 279 24.53 -15.98 20.07
N GLY A 280 24.70 -17.01 20.90
CA GLY A 280 25.72 -18.05 20.68
C GLY A 280 25.52 -18.80 19.35
N ASN A 281 26.43 -19.74 19.03
CA ASN A 281 26.45 -20.49 17.75
C ASN A 281 25.05 -20.87 17.24
N VAL A 282 24.77 -20.47 16.00
CA VAL A 282 23.51 -20.61 15.25
C VAL A 282 23.07 -22.08 15.22
N PRO A 283 22.03 -22.48 15.98
CA PRO A 283 21.54 -23.85 15.97
C PRO A 283 20.22 -23.89 15.19
N GLY A 284 20.27 -24.06 13.87
CA GLY A 284 19.05 -24.35 13.11
C GLY A 284 19.13 -24.11 11.61
N PRO A 285 18.14 -24.63 10.86
CA PRO A 285 17.94 -24.27 9.46
C PRO A 285 17.59 -22.78 9.37
N ALA A 286 18.56 -21.97 8.94
CA ALA A 286 18.34 -20.57 8.63
C ALA A 286 17.39 -20.41 7.43
N ARG A 287 16.40 -19.54 7.56
CA ARG A 287 15.49 -19.13 6.48
C ARG A 287 15.89 -17.74 6.01
N SER A 288 15.79 -17.45 4.72
CA SER A 288 16.12 -16.10 4.23
C SER A 288 14.91 -15.19 4.31
N ALA A 289 15.11 -13.96 4.77
CA ALA A 289 14.07 -12.95 4.97
C ALA A 289 14.54 -11.58 4.46
N VAL A 290 13.58 -10.71 4.14
CA VAL A 290 13.85 -9.33 3.69
C VAL A 290 13.64 -8.37 4.85
N VAL A 291 14.60 -7.49 5.11
CA VAL A 291 14.48 -6.45 6.13
C VAL A 291 13.44 -5.42 5.70
N ARG A 292 12.44 -5.13 6.54
CA ARG A 292 11.41 -4.12 6.25
C ARG A 292 11.57 -2.86 7.07
N THR A 293 12.15 -2.96 8.26
CA THR A 293 12.54 -1.81 9.09
C THR A 293 13.95 -1.98 9.61
N GLU A 294 14.58 -0.91 10.09
CA GLU A 294 15.90 -0.99 10.72
C GLU A 294 15.89 -2.03 11.87
N LEU A 295 16.90 -2.92 11.91
CA LEU A 295 16.97 -4.07 12.84
C LEU A 295 17.73 -3.77 14.14
N HIS A 296 18.01 -2.51 14.45
CA HIS A 296 18.77 -2.12 15.65
C HIS A 296 17.93 -1.26 16.61
N PRO A 297 17.70 -1.69 17.86
CA PRO A 297 17.99 -3.01 18.44
C PRO A 297 16.97 -4.09 18.03
N GLN A 298 15.82 -3.68 17.50
CA GLN A 298 14.73 -4.53 17.01
C GLN A 298 14.09 -3.90 15.78
N GLY A 299 13.59 -4.74 14.87
CA GLY A 299 12.82 -4.31 13.71
C GLY A 299 11.94 -5.43 13.19
N TYR A 300 11.54 -5.32 11.92
CA TYR A 300 10.71 -6.29 11.24
C TYR A 300 11.41 -6.84 10.00
N VAL A 301 11.27 -8.14 9.83
CA VAL A 301 11.67 -8.87 8.63
C VAL A 301 10.43 -9.50 8.02
N GLU A 302 10.41 -9.60 6.71
CA GLU A 302 9.39 -10.35 5.99
C GLU A 302 9.93 -11.74 5.65
N LEU A 303 9.23 -12.74 6.14
CA LEU A 303 9.47 -14.15 5.85
C LEU A 303 8.16 -14.73 5.33
N ASP A 304 8.17 -15.36 4.16
CA ASP A 304 6.98 -15.96 3.53
C ASP A 304 5.78 -14.99 3.46
N ARG A 305 6.04 -13.71 3.14
CA ARG A 305 5.07 -12.59 3.09
C ARG A 305 4.41 -12.22 4.42
N VAL A 306 4.93 -12.72 5.54
CA VAL A 306 4.48 -12.36 6.89
C VAL A 306 5.57 -11.54 7.59
N LEU A 307 5.15 -10.46 8.26
CA LEU A 307 6.05 -9.63 9.06
C LEU A 307 6.31 -10.29 10.42
N TYR A 308 7.56 -10.57 10.71
CA TYR A 308 8.02 -11.06 12.00
C TYR A 308 8.90 -10.03 12.68
N ARG A 309 8.77 -9.92 14.00
CA ARG A 309 9.68 -9.12 14.81
C ARG A 309 11.04 -9.82 14.85
N ALA A 310 12.12 -9.08 14.65
CA ALA A 310 13.46 -9.63 14.63
C ALA A 310 14.48 -8.73 15.33
N VAL A 311 15.53 -9.35 15.86
CA VAL A 311 16.68 -8.71 16.50
C VAL A 311 17.94 -9.03 15.71
N TRP A 312 18.78 -8.03 15.46
CA TRP A 312 20.09 -8.24 14.87
C TRP A 312 21.04 -8.97 15.85
N ALA A 313 21.52 -10.13 15.44
CA ALA A 313 22.27 -11.06 16.29
C ALA A 313 23.80 -11.00 16.11
N GLU A 314 24.32 -10.13 15.23
CA GLU A 314 25.75 -10.00 14.94
C GLU A 314 26.32 -8.65 15.45
N PRO A 315 26.81 -8.56 16.70
CA PRO A 315 27.22 -7.29 17.30
C PRO A 315 28.40 -6.60 16.59
N GLY A 316 29.25 -7.37 15.91
CA GLY A 316 30.44 -6.86 15.22
C GLY A 316 30.18 -6.26 13.84
N ARG A 317 28.94 -6.32 13.35
CA ARG A 317 28.56 -5.84 12.01
C ARG A 317 27.27 -5.03 12.10
N PRO A 318 27.12 -3.91 11.39
CA PRO A 318 25.84 -3.22 11.33
C PRO A 318 24.79 -4.08 10.59
N PRO A 319 23.50 -4.01 10.98
CA PRO A 319 22.44 -4.64 10.22
C PRO A 319 22.33 -4.03 8.81
N PRO A 320 21.86 -4.81 7.81
CA PRO A 320 21.54 -4.25 6.51
C PRO A 320 20.36 -3.27 6.59
N ALA A 321 20.34 -2.31 5.66
CA ALA A 321 19.23 -1.36 5.52
C ALA A 321 17.93 -2.07 5.10
N PRO A 322 16.75 -1.44 5.29
CA PRO A 322 15.49 -1.92 4.74
C PRO A 322 15.60 -2.27 3.24
N GLY A 323 15.07 -3.42 2.86
CA GLY A 323 15.21 -4.05 1.55
C GLY A 323 16.36 -5.06 1.46
N GLY A 324 17.30 -5.08 2.42
CA GLY A 324 18.39 -6.04 2.47
C GLY A 324 17.95 -7.46 2.84
N LEU A 325 18.73 -8.46 2.43
CA LEU A 325 18.52 -9.87 2.81
C LEU A 325 19.23 -10.21 4.11
N VAL A 326 18.58 -11.02 4.94
CA VAL A 326 19.13 -11.58 6.18
C VAL A 326 18.73 -13.05 6.31
N ASP A 327 19.52 -13.80 7.06
CA ASP A 327 19.17 -15.16 7.47
C ASP A 327 18.54 -15.11 8.87
N VAL A 328 17.38 -15.74 9.05
CA VAL A 328 16.63 -15.74 10.32
C VAL A 328 16.53 -17.13 10.93
N THR A 329 16.63 -17.18 12.25
CA THR A 329 16.35 -18.38 13.06
C THR A 329 15.38 -18.03 14.18
N ASP A 330 14.66 -19.03 14.67
CA ASP A 330 13.80 -18.85 15.84
C ASP A 330 14.62 -18.51 17.09
N ALA A 331 14.00 -17.79 18.03
CA ALA A 331 14.62 -17.52 19.32
C ALA A 331 14.84 -18.81 20.12
N ARG A 332 15.90 -18.83 20.94
CA ARG A 332 16.16 -19.93 21.88
C ARG A 332 15.17 -19.90 23.04
N GLU A 333 14.66 -18.72 23.37
CA GLU A 333 13.63 -18.53 24.38
C GLU A 333 12.30 -19.11 23.88
N ARG A 334 11.79 -20.16 24.56
CA ARG A 334 10.66 -21.00 24.11
C ARG A 334 9.33 -20.29 23.84
N ASP A 335 9.19 -19.03 24.23
CA ASP A 335 7.95 -18.25 24.11
C ASP A 335 8.19 -16.86 23.47
N SER A 336 9.30 -16.69 22.75
CA SER A 336 9.64 -15.42 22.10
C SER A 336 9.22 -15.43 20.63
N ASP A 337 8.22 -14.61 20.28
CA ASP A 337 7.81 -14.31 18.89
C ASP A 337 8.87 -13.48 18.11
N VAL A 338 10.11 -13.47 18.58
CA VAL A 338 11.20 -12.67 18.02
C VAL A 338 12.19 -13.59 17.34
N LEU A 339 12.47 -13.30 16.07
CA LEU A 339 13.49 -14.00 15.30
C LEU A 339 14.87 -13.38 15.53
N TYR A 340 15.92 -14.18 15.41
CA TYR A 340 17.29 -13.69 15.36
C TYR A 340 17.74 -13.57 13.90
N ALA A 341 18.13 -12.36 13.50
CA ALA A 341 18.60 -12.05 12.15
C ALA A 341 20.13 -12.01 12.10
N PHE A 342 20.70 -12.66 11.09
CA PHE A 342 22.12 -12.81 10.84
C PHE A 342 22.47 -12.31 9.43
N PRO A 343 23.75 -11.95 9.18
CA PRO A 343 24.20 -11.67 7.83
C PRO A 343 23.97 -12.89 6.92
N PRO A 344 23.61 -12.69 5.63
CA PRO A 344 23.32 -13.78 4.71
C PRO A 344 24.57 -14.65 4.50
N THR A 345 24.39 -15.97 4.60
CA THR A 345 25.47 -16.94 4.43
C THR A 345 25.84 -17.03 2.94
N THR A 346 26.98 -16.47 2.55
CA THR A 346 27.51 -16.56 1.19
C THR A 346 27.69 -18.02 0.80
N GLY A 347 26.81 -18.56 -0.06
CA GLY A 347 26.94 -19.89 -0.64
C GLY A 347 25.66 -20.71 -0.80
N ARG A 348 24.54 -20.33 -0.16
CA ARG A 348 23.28 -21.09 -0.31
C ARG A 348 22.36 -20.63 -1.44
N HIS A 349 22.51 -19.41 -1.93
CA HIS A 349 21.61 -18.86 -2.97
C HIS A 349 21.92 -19.29 -4.41
N ALA A 350 22.99 -20.07 -4.65
CA ALA A 350 23.40 -20.46 -6.00
C ALA A 350 22.76 -21.76 -6.53
N LYS A 351 21.89 -22.45 -5.77
CA LYS A 351 21.42 -23.82 -6.11
C LYS A 351 19.91 -23.96 -6.36
N GLY A 352 19.22 -22.86 -6.66
CA GLY A 352 17.75 -22.83 -6.78
C GLY A 352 17.17 -22.52 -8.16
N THR A 353 17.96 -22.45 -9.23
CA THR A 353 17.46 -22.16 -10.58
C THR A 353 18.20 -22.98 -11.64
N ARG A 354 17.85 -24.26 -11.73
CA ARG A 354 18.08 -25.06 -12.95
C ARG A 354 17.13 -26.24 -12.99
N THR A 355 15.97 -26.05 -13.62
CA THR A 355 15.27 -26.97 -14.53
C THR A 355 14.00 -26.29 -15.03
#